data_AF-A0A841RA65-F1
#
_entry.id   AF-A0A841RA65-F1
#
_cell.length_a   1.000
_cell.length_b   1.000
_cell.length_c   1.000
_cell.angle_alpha   90.00
_cell.angle_beta   90.00
_cell.angle_gamma   90.00
#
_symmetry.space_group_name_H-M   'P 1'
#
loop_
_entity.id
_entity.type
_entity.pdbx_description
1 polymer ?
#
loop_
_entity_poly.entity_id
_entity_poly.type
_entity_poly.pdbx_seq_one_letter_code
_entity_poly.pdbx_strand_id
1 'polypeptide(L)'
;MNRLLILEFKRVLKRRQTMIIIFVSFFFSIVLAMIPVISQEAFHYDKSGKAETLKGLDAIVFKRDLQKDIIGIVTPEKFRLAVEISQKCLREYGVESQYDLPVEVYTERIEPYSLLVHKVKEVLADPDTGFAPSILQIDPETLDGNFYDRFEERLEGIMETEQKDHRVVRSTSIEMYKRVQLPLFFFGTNGDAMDYQVLLSFIILLACTFLAAPVFSSDYQNGAEDILRCTKYGGIRLANVRIITSICVSALLYGVSISLYIFISNSLFGWECTETSMQVVYSAVSLPDWNIGQLQWIMMFAGLASVMATVSFTLLISSKNRNVLIPLAIGLITCILPMIIYFPLRKINEDLGLWVQAIVASNGAGLLGSFYYEALDLYFLRIGRFAIWVPLAMVVFSVAEFGFFIAVSNVSYDKYKEY
;
A
#
# COMPACT_ATOMS: atom_id res chain seq x y z
N MET A 1 -1.59 38.55 -4.51
CA MET A 1 -1.66 37.07 -4.53
C MET A 1 -2.47 36.54 -3.35
N ASN A 2 -2.05 36.82 -2.12
CA ASN A 2 -2.59 36.19 -0.89
C ASN A 2 -4.10 36.35 -0.71
N ARG A 3 -4.66 37.55 -0.94
CA ARG A 3 -6.12 37.77 -0.81
C ARG A 3 -6.94 36.97 -1.83
N LEU A 4 -6.45 36.81 -3.07
CA LEU A 4 -7.13 36.03 -4.11
C LEU A 4 -7.13 34.54 -3.76
N LEU A 5 -6.00 34.05 -3.25
CA LEU A 5 -5.86 32.68 -2.76
C LEU A 5 -6.81 32.38 -1.60
N ILE A 6 -6.86 33.25 -0.57
CA ILE A 6 -7.79 33.08 0.55
C ILE A 6 -9.25 33.04 0.06
N LEU A 7 -9.61 33.88 -0.91
CA LEU A 7 -10.96 33.89 -1.47
C LEU A 7 -11.28 32.60 -2.25
N GLU A 8 -10.33 32.05 -3.01
CA GLU A 8 -10.56 30.78 -3.70
C GLU A 8 -10.65 29.59 -2.74
N PHE A 9 -9.78 29.51 -1.72
CA PHE A 9 -9.93 28.51 -0.66
C PHE A 9 -11.32 28.58 -0.02
N LYS A 10 -11.79 29.79 0.30
CA LYS A 10 -13.13 30.00 0.86
C LYS A 10 -14.22 29.59 -0.13
N ARG A 11 -14.06 29.84 -1.43
CA ARG A 11 -15.02 29.45 -2.48
C ARG A 11 -15.13 27.93 -2.55
N VAL A 12 -13.99 27.22 -2.59
CA VAL A 12 -13.94 25.74 -2.67
C VAL A 12 -14.53 25.12 -1.39
N LEU A 13 -14.04 25.52 -0.22
CA LEU A 13 -14.48 24.94 1.06
C LEU A 13 -15.94 25.24 1.41
N LYS A 14 -16.52 26.35 0.92
CA LYS A 14 -17.94 26.65 1.16
C LYS A 14 -18.91 25.90 0.24
N ARG A 15 -18.43 25.20 -0.79
CA ARG A 15 -19.32 24.40 -1.65
C ARG A 15 -19.87 23.23 -0.83
N ARG A 16 -21.20 23.07 -0.85
CA ARG A 16 -21.90 21.96 -0.17
C ARG A 16 -21.32 20.60 -0.57
N GLN A 17 -21.03 20.40 -1.85
CA GLN A 17 -20.43 19.17 -2.37
C GLN A 17 -19.05 18.89 -1.75
N THR A 18 -18.18 19.90 -1.65
CA THR A 18 -16.86 19.77 -1.04
C THR A 18 -16.96 19.39 0.44
N MET A 19 -17.85 20.03 1.19
CA MET A 19 -18.07 19.70 2.60
C MET A 19 -18.60 18.27 2.79
N ILE A 20 -19.50 17.81 1.92
CA ILE A 20 -19.99 16.42 1.94
C ILE A 20 -18.83 15.46 1.68
N ILE A 21 -17.98 15.74 0.68
CA ILE A 21 -16.85 14.87 0.34
C ILE A 21 -15.84 14.80 1.49
N ILE A 22 -15.52 15.93 2.14
CA ILE A 22 -14.64 15.95 3.32
C ILE A 22 -15.24 15.10 4.44
N PHE A 23 -16.52 15.30 4.75
CA PHE A 23 -17.20 14.54 5.80
C PHE A 23 -17.21 13.04 5.51
N VAL A 24 -17.57 12.65 4.29
CA VAL A 24 -17.59 11.25 3.85
C VAL A 24 -16.18 10.66 3.89
N SER A 25 -15.16 11.41 3.50
CA SER A 25 -13.75 10.97 3.55
C SER A 25 -13.29 10.65 4.97
N PHE A 26 -13.60 11.52 5.94
CA PHE A 26 -13.26 11.26 7.35
C PHE A 26 -14.09 10.14 7.96
N PHE A 27 -15.37 10.03 7.57
CA PHE A 27 -16.20 8.90 7.95
C PHE A 27 -15.59 7.58 7.46
N PHE A 28 -15.18 7.49 6.19
CA PHE A 28 -14.50 6.31 5.66
C PHE A 28 -13.16 6.04 6.35
N SER A 29 -12.35 7.06 6.66
CA SER A 29 -11.12 6.89 7.45
C SER A 29 -11.37 6.16 8.77
N ILE A 30 -12.42 6.57 9.51
CA ILE A 30 -12.77 5.97 10.80
C ILE A 30 -13.31 4.55 10.60
N VAL A 31 -14.27 4.37 9.68
CA VAL A 31 -14.90 3.07 9.44
C VAL A 31 -13.89 2.03 8.97
N LEU A 32 -13.07 2.35 7.97
CA LEU A 32 -12.08 1.42 7.43
C LEU A 32 -10.96 1.10 8.44
N ALA A 33 -10.67 2.00 9.39
CA ALA A 33 -9.73 1.70 10.47
C ALA A 33 -10.31 0.74 11.51
N MET A 34 -11.63 0.78 11.73
CA MET A 34 -12.31 -0.11 12.70
C MET A 34 -12.61 -1.51 12.13
N ILE A 35 -12.83 -1.64 10.82
CA ILE A 35 -13.16 -2.95 10.20
C ILE A 35 -12.12 -4.04 10.52
N PRO A 36 -10.79 -3.83 10.30
CA PRO A 36 -9.81 -4.88 10.57
C PRO A 36 -9.86 -5.39 12.02
N VAL A 37 -10.21 -4.52 12.97
CA VAL A 37 -10.36 -4.85 14.38
C VAL A 37 -11.63 -5.64 14.61
N ILE A 38 -12.77 -5.16 14.14
CA ILE A 38 -14.07 -5.82 14.31
C ILE A 38 -14.08 -7.21 13.67
N SER A 39 -13.35 -7.39 12.56
CA SER A 39 -13.20 -8.65 11.86
C SER A 39 -12.22 -9.63 12.52
N GLN A 40 -11.48 -9.23 13.57
CA GLN A 40 -10.67 -10.18 14.32
C GLN A 40 -11.56 -11.12 15.13
N GLU A 41 -11.32 -12.41 14.93
CA GLU A 41 -11.95 -13.48 15.69
C GLU A 41 -10.87 -14.41 16.25
N ALA A 42 -11.09 -14.88 17.47
CA ALA A 42 -10.29 -15.93 18.08
C ALA A 42 -11.20 -16.91 18.81
N PHE A 43 -10.83 -18.18 18.83
CA PHE A 43 -11.58 -19.22 19.52
C PHE A 43 -10.89 -19.53 20.85
N HIS A 44 -11.59 -19.29 21.95
CA HIS A 44 -11.17 -19.71 23.28
C HIS A 44 -12.00 -20.93 23.68
N TYR A 45 -11.36 -21.99 24.14
CA TYR A 45 -12.05 -23.22 24.52
C TYR A 45 -12.05 -23.34 26.05
N ASP A 46 -13.23 -23.36 26.65
CA ASP A 46 -13.34 -23.60 28.10
C ASP A 46 -13.03 -25.08 28.41
N LYS A 47 -12.75 -25.41 29.68
CA LYS A 47 -12.40 -26.76 30.18
C LYS A 47 -13.42 -27.87 29.83
N SER A 48 -14.59 -27.48 29.33
CA SER A 48 -15.65 -28.37 28.86
C SER A 48 -15.61 -28.64 27.34
N GLY A 49 -14.61 -28.11 26.61
CA GLY A 49 -14.47 -28.22 25.15
C GLY A 49 -15.45 -27.35 24.35
N LYS A 50 -16.09 -26.36 24.99
CA LYS A 50 -17.05 -25.45 24.34
C LYS A 50 -16.31 -24.22 23.83
N ALA A 51 -16.37 -23.98 22.52
CA ALA A 51 -15.80 -22.81 21.89
C ALA A 51 -16.58 -21.54 22.27
N GLU A 52 -15.89 -20.59 22.87
CA GLU A 52 -16.29 -19.20 23.00
C GLU A 52 -15.57 -18.38 21.93
N THR A 53 -16.33 -17.69 21.08
CA THR A 53 -15.76 -16.83 20.05
C THR A 53 -15.49 -15.45 20.64
N LEU A 54 -14.21 -15.14 20.85
CA LEU A 54 -13.76 -13.79 21.14
C LEU A 54 -13.76 -12.98 19.85
N LYS A 55 -14.18 -11.71 19.93
CA LYS A 55 -14.25 -10.81 18.77
C LYS A 55 -13.61 -9.47 19.08
N GLY A 56 -13.16 -8.78 18.04
CA GLY A 56 -12.69 -7.41 18.20
C GLY A 56 -11.41 -7.30 19.03
N LEU A 57 -11.41 -6.36 19.98
CA LEU A 57 -10.27 -6.11 20.86
C LEU A 57 -9.94 -7.30 21.76
N ASP A 58 -10.95 -8.04 22.23
CA ASP A 58 -10.72 -9.21 23.09
C ASP A 58 -9.99 -10.33 22.34
N ALA A 59 -10.29 -10.50 21.04
CA ALA A 59 -9.57 -11.43 20.17
C ALA A 59 -8.12 -10.99 19.96
N ILE A 60 -7.86 -9.69 19.78
CA ILE A 60 -6.51 -9.14 19.62
C ILE A 60 -5.67 -9.38 20.88
N VAL A 61 -6.22 -9.07 22.05
CA VAL A 61 -5.53 -9.28 23.34
C VAL A 61 -5.24 -10.77 23.55
N PHE A 62 -6.22 -11.64 23.28
CA PHE A 62 -6.04 -13.08 23.40
C PHE A 62 -4.97 -13.64 22.45
N LYS A 63 -4.98 -13.25 21.17
CA LYS A 63 -3.94 -13.66 20.21
C LYS A 63 -2.56 -13.16 20.62
N ARG A 64 -2.47 -11.93 21.13
CA ARG A 64 -1.21 -11.39 21.66
C ARG A 64 -0.71 -12.19 22.85
N ASP A 65 -1.60 -12.61 23.74
CA ASP A 65 -1.26 -13.45 24.88
C ASP A 65 -0.74 -14.81 24.45
N LEU A 66 -1.32 -15.42 23.41
CA LEU A 66 -0.82 -16.67 22.85
C LEU A 66 0.55 -16.52 22.16
N GLN A 67 0.85 -15.34 21.61
CA GLN A 67 2.10 -15.07 20.90
C GLN A 67 3.24 -14.59 21.79
N LYS A 68 3.06 -14.51 23.12
CA LYS A 68 4.05 -13.97 24.07
C LYS A 68 5.46 -14.56 23.90
N ASP A 69 5.56 -15.84 23.61
CA ASP A 69 6.83 -16.55 23.49
C ASP A 69 7.64 -16.13 22.25
N ILE A 70 6.97 -15.62 21.21
CA ILE A 70 7.63 -15.18 19.98
C ILE A 70 7.83 -13.66 19.90
N ILE A 71 7.21 -12.87 20.78
CA ILE A 71 7.36 -11.40 20.82
C ILE A 71 8.83 -11.00 21.07
N GLY A 72 9.25 -9.92 20.41
CA GLY A 72 10.58 -9.34 20.48
C GLY A 72 11.46 -9.75 19.30
N ILE A 73 12.77 -9.81 19.55
CA ILE A 73 13.74 -10.26 18.54
C ILE A 73 13.45 -11.72 18.17
N VAL A 74 13.34 -12.00 16.87
CA VAL A 74 13.12 -13.32 16.30
C VAL A 74 14.48 -13.98 16.11
N THR A 75 14.93 -14.76 17.09
CA THR A 75 16.20 -15.49 16.97
C THR A 75 16.02 -16.78 16.15
N PRO A 76 17.10 -17.36 15.60
CA PRO A 76 17.10 -18.70 15.02
C PRO A 76 16.44 -19.74 15.94
N GLU A 77 16.70 -19.66 17.25
CA GLU A 77 16.09 -20.52 18.28
C GLU A 77 14.56 -20.42 18.32
N LYS A 78 13.97 -19.23 18.06
CA LYS A 78 12.51 -19.07 17.98
C LYS A 78 11.92 -19.75 16.75
N PHE A 79 12.64 -19.75 15.62
CA PHE A 79 12.23 -20.53 14.44
C PHE A 79 12.28 -22.03 14.73
N ARG A 80 13.34 -22.50 15.38
CA ARG A 80 13.48 -23.89 15.83
C ARG A 80 12.32 -24.29 16.75
N LEU A 81 12.08 -23.51 17.81
CA LEU A 81 11.00 -23.75 18.76
C LEU A 81 9.63 -23.83 18.07
N ALA A 82 9.34 -22.90 17.16
CA ALA A 82 8.09 -22.87 16.40
C ALA A 82 7.87 -24.17 15.60
N VAL A 83 8.93 -24.69 14.95
CA VAL A 83 8.88 -25.94 14.20
C VAL A 83 8.73 -27.14 15.13
N GLU A 84 9.50 -27.21 16.22
CA GLU A 84 9.44 -28.32 17.19
C GLU A 84 8.06 -28.45 17.85
N ILE A 85 7.47 -27.33 18.28
CA ILE A 85 6.12 -27.30 18.85
C ILE A 85 5.10 -27.82 17.83
N SER A 86 5.21 -27.34 16.59
CA SER A 86 4.32 -27.74 15.50
C SER A 86 4.47 -29.23 15.16
N GLN A 87 5.70 -29.74 15.05
CA GLN A 87 5.98 -31.15 14.80
C GLN A 87 5.48 -32.04 15.93
N LYS A 88 5.74 -31.66 17.19
CA LYS A 88 5.25 -32.40 18.36
C LYS A 88 3.73 -32.49 18.35
N CYS A 89 3.05 -31.39 18.05
CA CYS A 89 1.59 -31.35 17.94
C CYS A 89 1.08 -32.28 16.83
N LEU A 90 1.64 -32.22 15.63
CA LEU A 90 1.23 -33.08 14.52
C LEU A 90 1.45 -34.57 14.82
N ARG A 91 2.58 -34.93 15.43
CA ARG A 91 2.89 -36.32 15.82
C ARG A 91 1.97 -36.84 16.92
N GLU A 92 1.63 -36.00 17.90
CA GLU A 92 0.72 -36.37 19.00
C GLU A 92 -0.68 -36.72 18.49
N TYR A 93 -1.15 -36.01 17.46
CA TYR A 93 -2.45 -36.26 16.83
C TYR A 93 -2.38 -37.25 15.65
N GLY A 94 -1.18 -37.72 15.29
CA GLY A 94 -0.97 -38.67 14.19
C GLY A 94 -1.37 -38.13 12.81
N VAL A 95 -1.32 -36.81 12.63
CA VAL A 95 -1.70 -36.13 11.38
C VAL A 95 -0.48 -35.60 10.63
N GLU A 96 -0.56 -35.57 9.30
CA GLU A 96 0.53 -35.05 8.46
C GLU A 96 0.42 -33.56 8.18
N SER A 97 -0.79 -33.00 8.29
CA SER A 97 -1.10 -31.62 7.96
C SER A 97 -1.74 -30.89 9.14
N GLN A 98 -1.36 -29.61 9.32
CA GLN A 98 -1.97 -28.73 10.31
C GLN A 98 -3.47 -28.50 10.08
N TYR A 99 -3.95 -28.70 8.85
CA TYR A 99 -5.37 -28.57 8.49
C TYR A 99 -6.23 -29.74 8.98
N ASP A 100 -5.62 -30.86 9.33
CA ASP A 100 -6.31 -32.04 9.85
C ASP A 100 -6.44 -32.02 11.38
N LEU A 101 -5.85 -31.02 12.04
CA LEU A 101 -5.95 -30.85 13.48
C LEU A 101 -7.34 -30.35 13.88
N PRO A 102 -7.85 -30.75 15.06
CA PRO A 102 -9.00 -30.07 15.65
C PRO A 102 -8.75 -28.56 15.77
N VAL A 103 -9.77 -27.75 15.49
CA VAL A 103 -9.65 -26.27 15.46
C VAL A 103 -9.08 -25.71 16.78
N GLU A 104 -9.47 -26.26 17.92
CA GLU A 104 -8.94 -25.91 19.25
C GLU A 104 -7.42 -26.09 19.33
N VAL A 105 -6.95 -27.25 18.91
CA VAL A 105 -5.54 -27.62 18.94
C VAL A 105 -4.75 -26.73 18.00
N TYR A 106 -5.30 -26.44 16.81
CA TYR A 106 -4.69 -25.52 15.86
C TYR A 106 -4.58 -24.11 16.45
N THR A 107 -5.67 -23.54 16.97
CA THR A 107 -5.70 -22.17 17.48
C THR A 107 -4.78 -21.97 18.68
N GLU A 108 -4.69 -22.92 19.59
CA GLU A 108 -3.85 -22.77 20.78
C GLU A 108 -2.38 -23.13 20.56
N ARG A 109 -2.09 -24.16 19.74
CA ARG A 109 -0.73 -24.72 19.63
C ARG A 109 -0.02 -24.40 18.32
N ILE A 110 -0.74 -24.11 17.24
CA ILE A 110 -0.16 -23.90 15.90
C ILE A 110 -0.27 -22.44 15.44
N GLU A 111 -1.47 -21.85 15.50
CA GLU A 111 -1.74 -20.46 15.07
C GLU A 111 -0.73 -19.45 15.64
N PRO A 112 -0.31 -19.51 16.93
CA PRO A 112 0.61 -18.53 17.50
C PRO A 112 1.99 -18.55 16.84
N TYR A 113 2.43 -19.72 16.37
CA TYR A 113 3.74 -19.94 15.75
C TYR A 113 3.69 -19.97 14.22
N SER A 114 2.49 -19.97 13.65
CA SER A 114 2.23 -20.18 12.22
C SER A 114 3.02 -19.22 11.32
N LEU A 115 3.18 -17.96 11.74
CA LEU A 115 3.92 -16.96 10.99
C LEU A 115 5.40 -17.33 10.86
N LEU A 116 6.04 -17.73 11.96
CA LEU A 116 7.44 -18.16 11.95
C LEU A 116 7.63 -19.47 11.17
N VAL A 117 6.71 -20.43 11.35
CA VAL A 117 6.73 -21.69 10.58
C VAL A 117 6.57 -21.41 9.08
N HIS A 118 5.71 -20.46 8.69
CA HIS A 118 5.55 -20.06 7.30
C HIS A 118 6.85 -19.47 6.74
N LYS A 119 7.56 -18.63 7.51
CA LYS A 119 8.89 -18.11 7.09
C LYS A 119 9.92 -19.21 6.91
N VAL A 120 9.97 -20.19 7.83
CA VAL A 120 10.88 -21.33 7.67
C VAL A 120 10.57 -22.11 6.40
N LYS A 121 9.29 -22.39 6.15
CA LYS A 121 8.83 -23.06 4.93
C LYS A 121 9.15 -22.29 3.65
N GLU A 122 9.03 -20.97 3.68
CA GLU A 122 9.36 -20.08 2.57
C GLU A 122 10.86 -20.10 2.24
N VAL A 123 11.71 -20.02 3.26
CA VAL A 123 13.18 -20.01 3.12
C VAL A 123 13.70 -21.37 2.67
N LEU A 124 13.13 -22.46 3.19
CA LEU A 124 13.51 -23.83 2.84
C LEU A 124 12.79 -24.38 1.60
N ALA A 125 12.01 -23.57 0.90
CA ALA A 125 11.33 -24.01 -0.31
C ALA A 125 12.34 -24.44 -1.37
N ASP A 126 12.02 -25.53 -2.05
CA ASP A 126 12.87 -26.13 -3.06
C ASP A 126 13.14 -25.11 -4.19
N PRO A 127 14.41 -24.87 -4.59
CA PRO A 127 14.75 -23.86 -5.59
C PRO A 127 14.21 -24.16 -6.99
N ASP A 128 14.10 -25.44 -7.36
CA ASP A 128 13.70 -25.86 -8.72
C ASP A 128 12.18 -25.91 -8.88
N THR A 129 11.47 -26.36 -7.84
CA THR A 129 10.02 -26.58 -7.87
C THR A 129 9.23 -25.50 -7.15
N GLY A 130 9.86 -24.72 -6.27
CA GLY A 130 9.20 -23.72 -5.43
C GLY A 130 8.34 -24.29 -4.30
N PHE A 131 8.26 -25.62 -4.16
CA PHE A 131 7.44 -26.24 -3.13
C PHE A 131 8.10 -26.15 -1.75
N ALA A 132 7.34 -25.68 -0.77
CA ALA A 132 7.77 -25.67 0.62
C ALA A 132 7.72 -27.08 1.22
N PRO A 133 8.71 -27.45 2.07
CA PRO A 133 8.71 -28.75 2.74
C PRO A 133 7.53 -28.89 3.70
N SER A 134 7.11 -30.14 3.95
CA SER A 134 6.17 -30.41 5.05
C SER A 134 6.81 -30.09 6.39
N ILE A 135 6.02 -29.62 7.37
CA ILE A 135 6.53 -29.28 8.72
C ILE A 135 7.24 -30.48 9.34
N LEU A 136 6.75 -31.71 9.11
CA LEU A 136 7.35 -32.94 9.64
C LEU A 136 8.69 -33.33 8.99
N GLN A 137 9.00 -32.79 7.81
CA GLN A 137 10.23 -33.07 7.06
C GLN A 137 11.36 -32.09 7.38
N ILE A 138 11.06 -30.97 8.05
CA ILE A 138 12.06 -29.97 8.42
C ILE A 138 12.90 -30.52 9.58
N ASP A 139 14.21 -30.50 9.44
CA ASP A 139 15.13 -30.84 10.54
C ASP A 139 15.36 -29.61 11.44
N PRO A 140 14.86 -29.59 12.70
CA PRO A 140 14.98 -28.43 13.57
C PRO A 140 16.42 -28.05 13.89
N GLU A 141 17.36 -29.01 13.90
CA GLU A 141 18.77 -28.73 14.18
C GLU A 141 19.42 -27.88 13.07
N THR A 142 18.84 -27.87 11.87
CA THR A 142 19.33 -27.04 10.75
C THR A 142 18.87 -25.58 10.84
N LEU A 143 18.02 -25.24 11.81
CA LEU A 143 17.47 -23.90 12.04
C LEU A 143 18.27 -23.11 13.08
N ASP A 144 19.31 -23.71 13.67
CA ASP A 144 20.18 -23.03 14.62
C ASP A 144 21.33 -22.26 13.95
N GLY A 145 22.02 -21.44 14.74
CA GLY A 145 23.19 -20.70 14.30
C GLY A 145 22.85 -19.66 13.23
N ASN A 146 23.38 -19.84 12.03
CA ASN A 146 23.30 -18.87 10.93
C ASN A 146 22.06 -19.08 10.03
N PHE A 147 20.90 -19.46 10.58
CA PHE A 147 19.70 -19.66 9.77
C PHE A 147 19.31 -18.44 8.90
N TYR A 148 19.64 -17.24 9.37
CA TYR A 148 19.46 -16.00 8.62
C TYR A 148 20.26 -15.92 7.33
N ASP A 149 21.41 -16.59 7.21
CA ASP A 149 22.19 -16.63 5.96
C ASP A 149 21.37 -17.30 4.83
N ARG A 150 20.50 -18.25 5.17
CA ARG A 150 19.60 -18.91 4.20
C ARG A 150 18.56 -17.98 3.59
N PHE A 151 18.27 -16.84 4.22
CA PHE A 151 17.34 -15.86 3.64
C PHE A 151 17.97 -15.20 2.41
N GLU A 152 19.25 -14.85 2.49
CA GLU A 152 20.00 -14.31 1.34
C GLU A 152 20.11 -15.37 0.24
N GLU A 153 20.47 -16.62 0.58
CA GLU A 153 20.51 -17.73 -0.38
C GLU A 153 19.17 -17.94 -1.09
N ARG A 154 18.05 -17.84 -0.35
CA ARG A 154 16.70 -17.96 -0.92
C ARG A 154 16.42 -16.82 -1.90
N LEU A 155 16.76 -15.58 -1.55
CA LEU A 155 16.60 -14.44 -2.45
C LEU A 155 17.45 -14.61 -3.72
N GLU A 156 18.71 -15.05 -3.56
CA GLU A 156 19.59 -15.33 -4.70
C GLU A 156 18.95 -16.36 -5.62
N GLY A 157 18.49 -17.50 -5.10
CA GLY A 157 17.85 -18.57 -5.89
C GLY A 157 16.58 -18.11 -6.64
N ILE A 158 15.73 -17.30 -5.99
CA ILE A 158 14.55 -16.69 -6.65
C ILE A 158 15.01 -15.80 -7.80
N MET A 159 15.98 -14.92 -7.55
CA MET A 159 16.52 -13.99 -8.55
C MET A 159 17.25 -14.71 -9.69
N GLU A 160 17.87 -15.85 -9.43
CA GLU A 160 18.46 -16.69 -10.46
C GLU A 160 17.42 -17.25 -11.43
N THR A 161 16.27 -17.62 -10.89
CA THR A 161 15.19 -18.28 -11.61
C THR A 161 14.29 -17.29 -12.34
N GLU A 162 13.86 -16.22 -11.67
CA GLU A 162 12.96 -15.22 -12.22
C GLU A 162 13.70 -14.22 -13.13
N GLN A 163 14.97 -13.92 -12.85
CA GLN A 163 15.76 -12.92 -13.59
C GLN A 163 16.95 -13.59 -14.31
N LYS A 164 16.68 -14.69 -15.04
CA LYS A 164 17.69 -15.51 -15.76
C LYS A 164 18.65 -14.69 -16.62
N ASP A 165 18.12 -13.76 -17.39
CA ASP A 165 18.89 -12.99 -18.37
C ASP A 165 19.38 -11.63 -17.82
N HIS A 166 19.12 -11.31 -16.55
CA HIS A 166 19.23 -9.95 -16.02
C HIS A 166 20.11 -9.84 -14.78
N ARG A 167 21.42 -9.98 -14.99
CA ARG A 167 22.43 -9.90 -13.91
C ARG A 167 22.37 -8.60 -13.08
N VAL A 168 22.04 -7.47 -13.71
CA VAL A 168 21.94 -6.16 -13.01
C VAL A 168 20.80 -6.15 -11.99
N VAL A 169 19.66 -6.77 -12.33
CA VAL A 169 18.51 -6.84 -11.42
C VAL A 169 18.90 -7.66 -10.19
N ARG A 170 19.55 -8.82 -10.39
CA ARG A 170 20.03 -9.67 -9.30
C ARG A 170 21.01 -8.96 -8.39
N SER A 171 22.03 -8.30 -8.95
CA SER A 171 23.02 -7.61 -8.13
C SER A 171 22.38 -6.47 -7.32
N THR A 172 21.41 -5.78 -7.91
CA THR A 172 20.70 -4.66 -7.26
C THR A 172 19.79 -5.17 -6.14
N SER A 173 19.04 -6.26 -6.36
CA SER A 173 18.16 -6.84 -5.33
C SER A 173 18.94 -7.37 -4.14
N ILE A 174 20.05 -8.07 -4.37
CA ILE A 174 20.94 -8.55 -3.31
C ILE A 174 21.54 -7.36 -2.53
N GLU A 175 22.00 -6.30 -3.22
CA GLU A 175 22.55 -5.11 -2.55
C GLU A 175 21.48 -4.38 -1.70
N MET A 176 20.23 -4.33 -2.18
CA MET A 176 19.11 -3.78 -1.41
C MET A 176 18.85 -4.63 -0.16
N TYR A 177 18.79 -5.95 -0.30
CA TYR A 177 18.51 -6.86 0.80
C TYR A 177 19.60 -6.88 1.86
N LYS A 178 20.87 -6.67 1.50
CA LYS A 178 21.99 -6.54 2.46
C LYS A 178 21.83 -5.39 3.46
N ARG A 179 20.89 -4.47 3.22
CA ARG A 179 20.58 -3.37 4.14
C ARG A 179 19.54 -3.76 5.19
N VAL A 180 18.89 -4.92 5.05
CA VAL A 180 17.91 -5.44 6.01
C VAL A 180 18.62 -5.79 7.31
N GLN A 181 18.10 -5.26 8.42
CA GLN A 181 18.64 -5.54 9.75
C GLN A 181 18.14 -6.90 10.24
N LEU A 182 19.09 -7.78 10.51
CA LEU A 182 18.87 -9.11 11.07
C LEU A 182 19.51 -9.18 12.46
N PRO A 183 18.92 -9.89 13.44
CA PRO A 183 17.65 -10.62 13.39
C PRO A 183 16.41 -9.71 13.33
N LEU A 184 15.30 -10.27 12.84
CA LEU A 184 14.02 -9.56 12.66
C LEU A 184 13.31 -9.31 14.01
N PHE A 185 12.33 -8.42 14.03
CA PHE A 185 11.52 -8.11 15.21
C PHE A 185 10.03 -8.40 14.99
N PHE A 186 9.34 -8.91 16.01
CA PHE A 186 7.91 -9.23 15.95
C PHE A 186 7.15 -8.82 17.22
N PHE A 187 5.99 -8.18 17.07
CA PHE A 187 5.13 -7.80 18.22
C PHE A 187 3.65 -8.21 18.09
N GLY A 188 3.17 -8.61 16.90
CA GLY A 188 1.81 -9.15 16.73
C GLY A 188 0.91 -8.30 15.85
N THR A 189 1.16 -8.31 14.54
CA THR A 189 0.29 -7.66 13.55
C THR A 189 0.01 -8.58 12.38
N ASN A 190 -1.21 -8.51 11.86
CA ASN A 190 -1.60 -9.11 10.59
C ASN A 190 -1.54 -8.03 9.49
N GLY A 191 -1.30 -8.46 8.24
CA GLY A 191 -1.22 -7.56 7.08
C GLY A 191 -2.55 -6.89 6.71
N ASP A 192 -3.68 -7.40 7.21
CA ASP A 192 -5.04 -6.98 6.84
C ASP A 192 -5.25 -5.46 6.96
N ALA A 193 -4.73 -4.82 8.02
CA ALA A 193 -4.87 -3.38 8.20
C ALA A 193 -4.26 -2.57 7.04
N MET A 194 -3.18 -3.06 6.40
CA MET A 194 -2.59 -2.34 5.27
C MET A 194 -3.51 -2.33 4.05
N ASP A 195 -4.24 -3.43 3.80
CA ASP A 195 -5.15 -3.52 2.65
C ASP A 195 -6.28 -2.49 2.76
N TYR A 196 -6.78 -2.25 3.97
CA TYR A 196 -7.78 -1.21 4.22
C TYR A 196 -7.20 0.20 4.08
N GLN A 197 -5.91 0.41 4.38
CA GLN A 197 -5.22 1.68 4.09
C GLN A 197 -5.08 1.92 2.58
N VAL A 198 -4.81 0.88 1.79
CA VAL A 198 -4.80 0.94 0.32
C VAL A 198 -6.19 1.29 -0.20
N LEU A 199 -7.23 0.60 0.27
CA LEU A 199 -8.61 0.86 -0.11
C LEU A 199 -9.02 2.31 0.22
N LEU A 200 -8.67 2.81 1.40
CA LEU A 200 -8.93 4.20 1.77
C LEU A 200 -8.21 5.17 0.83
N SER A 201 -6.93 4.93 0.54
CA SER A 201 -6.14 5.76 -0.37
C SER A 201 -6.81 5.89 -1.74
N PHE A 202 -7.34 4.78 -2.26
CA PHE A 202 -8.08 4.76 -3.52
C PHE A 202 -9.40 5.55 -3.46
N ILE A 203 -10.18 5.41 -2.37
CA ILE A 203 -11.42 6.19 -2.18
C ILE A 203 -11.13 7.70 -2.15
N ILE A 204 -10.07 8.11 -1.44
CA ILE A 204 -9.70 9.53 -1.36
C ILE A 204 -9.13 10.05 -2.69
N LEU A 205 -8.41 9.21 -3.45
CA LEU A 205 -8.00 9.52 -4.82
C LEU A 205 -9.22 9.86 -5.70
N LEU A 206 -10.26 9.03 -5.69
CA LEU A 206 -11.50 9.28 -6.44
C LEU A 206 -12.18 10.59 -6.00
N ALA A 207 -12.24 10.83 -4.69
CA ALA A 207 -12.79 12.06 -4.12
C ALA A 207 -12.01 13.32 -4.58
N CYS A 208 -10.68 13.26 -4.59
CA CYS A 208 -9.82 14.35 -5.05
C CYS A 208 -10.00 14.62 -6.55
N THR A 209 -10.05 13.57 -7.37
CA THR A 209 -10.34 13.68 -8.80
C THR A 209 -11.70 14.32 -9.07
N PHE A 210 -12.73 13.92 -8.32
CA PHE A 210 -14.06 14.51 -8.41
C PHE A 210 -14.06 16.01 -8.08
N LEU A 211 -13.30 16.42 -7.06
CA LEU A 211 -13.15 17.84 -6.69
C LEU A 211 -12.36 18.65 -7.74
N ALA A 212 -11.38 18.03 -8.40
CA ALA A 212 -10.53 18.66 -9.39
C ALA A 212 -11.23 18.87 -10.74
N ALA A 213 -12.10 17.95 -11.16
CA ALA A 213 -12.79 17.99 -12.46
C ALA A 213 -13.51 19.31 -12.78
N PRO A 214 -14.32 19.91 -11.89
CA PRO A 214 -15.06 21.14 -12.18
C PRO A 214 -14.25 22.44 -12.03
N VAL A 215 -12.96 22.41 -11.70
CA VAL A 215 -12.20 23.62 -11.30
C VAL A 215 -12.15 24.69 -12.39
N PHE A 216 -11.96 24.28 -13.65
CA PHE A 216 -11.96 25.18 -14.80
C PHE A 216 -13.22 25.00 -15.65
N SER A 217 -13.56 23.75 -15.95
CA SER A 217 -14.69 23.39 -16.81
C SER A 217 -16.03 23.95 -16.34
N SER A 218 -16.29 24.09 -15.03
CA SER A 218 -17.57 24.64 -14.55
C SER A 218 -17.73 26.12 -14.89
N ASP A 219 -16.64 26.87 -14.87
CA ASP A 219 -16.65 28.30 -15.12
C ASP A 219 -16.78 28.59 -16.62
N TYR A 220 -16.23 27.71 -17.47
CA TYR A 220 -16.49 27.70 -18.91
C TYR A 220 -17.94 27.31 -19.25
N GLN A 221 -18.49 26.31 -18.55
CA GLN A 221 -19.85 25.85 -18.79
C GLN A 221 -20.87 26.95 -18.49
N ASN A 222 -20.65 27.70 -17.41
CA ASN A 222 -21.58 28.72 -16.93
C ASN A 222 -21.29 30.14 -17.48
N GLY A 223 -20.29 30.31 -18.34
CA GLY A 223 -19.88 31.63 -18.88
C GLY A 223 -19.27 32.58 -17.84
N ALA A 224 -18.96 32.09 -16.63
CA ALA A 224 -18.36 32.89 -15.57
C ALA A 224 -16.92 33.29 -15.92
N GLU A 225 -16.24 32.47 -16.73
CA GLU A 225 -14.88 32.71 -17.18
C GLU A 225 -14.74 34.02 -17.98
N ASP A 226 -15.69 34.36 -18.86
CA ASP A 226 -15.60 35.55 -19.71
C ASP A 226 -15.62 36.84 -18.89
N ILE A 227 -16.42 36.83 -17.81
CA ILE A 227 -16.46 37.92 -16.82
C ILE A 227 -15.13 37.99 -16.05
N LEU A 228 -14.60 36.84 -15.63
CA LEU A 228 -13.37 36.78 -14.85
C LEU A 228 -12.16 37.27 -15.65
N ARG A 229 -12.07 36.94 -16.94
CA ARG A 229 -10.99 37.37 -17.85
C ARG A 229 -10.93 38.87 -18.06
N CYS A 230 -12.05 39.58 -17.95
CA CYS A 230 -12.09 41.04 -17.98
C CYS A 230 -11.44 41.69 -16.74
N THR A 231 -11.14 40.92 -15.69
CA THR A 231 -10.55 41.45 -14.45
C THR A 231 -9.02 41.50 -14.48
N LYS A 232 -8.41 42.40 -13.69
CA LYS A 232 -6.95 42.59 -13.57
C LYS A 232 -6.16 41.29 -13.26
N TYR A 233 -6.81 40.29 -12.64
CA TYR A 233 -6.17 39.04 -12.24
C TYR A 233 -6.76 37.81 -12.95
N GLY A 234 -7.63 37.98 -13.95
CA GLY A 234 -8.43 36.93 -14.58
C GLY A 234 -7.69 35.94 -15.50
N GLY A 235 -6.45 36.23 -15.90
CA GLY A 235 -5.65 35.34 -16.74
C GLY A 235 -4.83 34.33 -15.93
N ILE A 236 -3.56 34.14 -16.30
CA ILE A 236 -2.65 33.15 -15.69
C ILE A 236 -2.51 33.22 -14.15
N ARG A 237 -2.74 34.39 -13.54
CA ARG A 237 -2.71 34.55 -12.08
C ARG A 237 -3.88 33.84 -11.40
N LEU A 238 -5.07 33.87 -11.98
CA LEU A 238 -6.23 33.13 -11.48
C LEU A 238 -6.03 31.63 -11.65
N ALA A 239 -5.48 31.21 -12.79
CA ALA A 239 -5.13 29.80 -13.07
C ALA A 239 -4.22 29.22 -11.98
N ASN A 240 -3.12 29.91 -11.68
CA ASN A 240 -2.19 29.50 -10.63
C ASN A 240 -2.85 29.42 -9.26
N VAL A 241 -3.68 30.40 -8.90
CA VAL A 241 -4.40 30.37 -7.62
C VAL A 241 -5.34 29.18 -7.52
N ARG A 242 -6.07 28.86 -8.60
CA ARG A 242 -6.97 27.70 -8.64
C ARG A 242 -6.21 26.39 -8.52
N ILE A 243 -5.14 26.22 -9.30
CA ILE A 243 -4.30 25.03 -9.26
C ILE A 243 -3.71 24.83 -7.85
N ILE A 244 -3.12 25.88 -7.26
CA ILE A 244 -2.57 25.83 -5.90
C ILE A 244 -3.65 25.46 -4.88
N THR A 245 -4.83 26.08 -4.99
CA THR A 245 -5.96 25.80 -4.09
C THR A 245 -6.41 24.35 -4.20
N SER A 246 -6.58 23.84 -5.41
CA SER A 246 -6.98 22.44 -5.66
C SER A 246 -5.95 21.45 -5.13
N ILE A 247 -4.66 21.67 -5.41
CA ILE A 247 -3.56 20.83 -4.90
C ILE A 247 -3.55 20.83 -3.38
N CYS A 248 -3.63 22.00 -2.74
CA CYS A 248 -3.61 22.09 -1.29
C CYS A 248 -4.84 21.43 -0.65
N VAL A 249 -6.03 21.63 -1.20
CA VAL A 249 -7.25 20.99 -0.69
C VAL A 249 -7.17 19.47 -0.82
N SER A 250 -6.71 18.95 -1.97
CA SER A 250 -6.53 17.51 -2.17
C SER A 250 -5.42 16.93 -1.29
N ALA A 251 -4.30 17.63 -1.12
CA ALA A 251 -3.20 17.19 -0.26
C ALA A 251 -3.60 17.14 1.21
N LEU A 252 -4.32 18.16 1.69
CA LEU A 252 -4.85 18.18 3.05
C LEU A 252 -5.92 17.11 3.26
N LEU A 253 -6.84 16.93 2.30
CA LEU A 253 -7.87 15.89 2.39
C LEU A 253 -7.23 14.51 2.48
N TYR A 254 -6.32 14.17 1.56
CA TYR A 254 -5.60 12.90 1.58
C TYR A 254 -4.75 12.73 2.83
N GLY A 255 -3.91 13.72 3.14
CA GLY A 255 -2.97 13.63 4.25
C GLY A 255 -3.67 13.46 5.59
N VAL A 256 -4.73 14.24 5.85
CA VAL A 256 -5.51 14.13 7.09
C VAL A 256 -6.30 12.84 7.13
N SER A 257 -6.93 12.42 6.03
CA SER A 257 -7.70 11.16 5.98
C SER A 257 -6.82 9.94 6.27
N ILE A 258 -5.64 9.85 5.66
CA ILE A 258 -4.74 8.70 5.87
C ILE A 258 -4.07 8.78 7.25
N SER A 259 -3.67 9.96 7.70
CA SER A 259 -3.13 10.11 9.07
C SER A 259 -4.16 9.68 10.12
N LEU A 260 -5.41 10.13 9.98
CA LEU A 260 -6.50 9.74 10.87
C LEU A 260 -6.68 8.22 10.91
N TYR A 261 -6.62 7.57 9.75
CA TYR A 261 -6.67 6.12 9.65
C TYR A 261 -5.50 5.45 10.41
N ILE A 262 -4.26 5.88 10.16
CA ILE A 262 -3.06 5.33 10.80
C ILE A 262 -3.16 5.48 12.33
N PHE A 263 -3.53 6.67 12.82
CA PHE A 263 -3.67 6.92 14.26
C PHE A 263 -4.74 6.03 14.90
N ILE A 264 -5.90 5.87 14.28
CA ILE A 264 -6.98 5.04 14.82
C ILE A 264 -6.56 3.56 14.78
N SER A 265 -6.09 3.08 13.63
CA SER A 265 -5.68 1.68 13.44
C SER A 265 -4.59 1.30 14.44
N ASN A 266 -3.51 2.07 14.52
CA ASN A 266 -2.40 1.78 15.43
C ASN A 266 -2.78 1.93 16.90
N SER A 267 -3.73 2.82 17.25
CA SER A 267 -4.22 2.91 18.63
C SER A 267 -5.10 1.73 19.03
N LEU A 268 -5.80 1.10 18.08
CA LEU A 268 -6.64 -0.07 18.34
C LEU A 268 -5.79 -1.35 18.40
N PHE A 269 -4.81 -1.51 17.52
CA PHE A 269 -3.92 -2.67 17.51
C PHE A 269 -2.77 -2.58 18.52
N GLY A 270 -2.35 -1.37 18.91
CA GLY A 270 -1.15 -1.12 19.71
C GLY A 270 -0.03 -0.52 18.86
N TRP A 271 0.64 0.51 19.38
CA TRP A 271 1.72 1.19 18.65
C TRP A 271 2.96 0.32 18.52
N GLU A 272 3.15 -0.60 19.46
CA GLU A 272 4.24 -1.56 19.49
C GLU A 272 4.16 -2.54 18.31
N CYS A 273 2.96 -2.82 17.79
CA CYS A 273 2.76 -3.63 16.59
C CYS A 273 3.47 -3.04 15.35
N THR A 274 3.66 -1.72 15.32
CA THR A 274 4.31 -1.00 14.20
C THR A 274 5.80 -1.28 14.09
N GLU A 275 6.43 -1.75 15.16
CA GLU A 275 7.86 -2.11 15.20
C GLU A 275 8.14 -3.47 14.54
N THR A 276 7.10 -4.27 14.28
CA THR A 276 7.23 -5.55 13.58
C THR A 276 7.90 -5.36 12.22
N SER A 277 8.92 -6.17 11.92
CA SER A 277 9.61 -6.15 10.64
C SER A 277 8.68 -6.62 9.52
N MET A 278 8.68 -5.91 8.39
CA MET A 278 7.86 -6.23 7.21
C MET A 278 8.10 -7.66 6.72
N GLN A 279 9.34 -8.14 6.80
CA GLN A 279 9.76 -9.47 6.37
C GLN A 279 9.02 -10.59 7.10
N VAL A 280 8.75 -10.38 8.40
CA VAL A 280 8.06 -11.36 9.25
C VAL A 280 6.61 -11.51 8.83
N VAL A 281 5.94 -10.41 8.48
CA VAL A 281 4.51 -10.40 8.12
C VAL A 281 4.29 -10.90 6.70
N TYR A 282 5.13 -10.51 5.74
CA TYR A 282 4.87 -10.72 4.32
C TYR A 282 5.74 -11.80 3.69
N SER A 283 7.01 -11.50 3.43
CA SER A 283 7.96 -12.42 2.80
C SER A 283 9.34 -12.29 3.45
N ALA A 284 10.00 -13.42 3.71
CA ALA A 284 11.35 -13.45 4.26
C ALA A 284 12.36 -12.65 3.40
N VAL A 285 12.10 -12.60 2.09
CA VAL A 285 12.96 -11.96 1.09
C VAL A 285 12.50 -10.56 0.68
N SER A 286 11.58 -9.94 1.43
CA SER A 286 11.20 -8.54 1.18
C SER A 286 12.42 -7.61 1.24
N LEU A 287 12.65 -6.87 0.15
CA LEU A 287 13.86 -6.07 -0.08
C LEU A 287 14.07 -4.90 0.89
N PRO A 288 13.04 -4.11 1.27
CA PRO A 288 13.29 -2.93 2.09
C PRO A 288 13.39 -3.26 3.58
N ASP A 289 14.35 -2.64 4.27
CA ASP A 289 14.50 -2.67 5.74
C ASP A 289 13.45 -1.78 6.42
N TRP A 290 12.17 -2.13 6.30
CA TRP A 290 11.06 -1.38 6.87
C TRP A 290 10.36 -2.17 7.98
N ASN A 291 9.96 -1.46 9.02
CA ASN A 291 8.91 -1.94 9.92
C ASN A 291 7.53 -1.57 9.40
N ILE A 292 6.48 -2.15 9.98
CA ILE A 292 5.10 -1.90 9.55
C ILE A 292 4.71 -0.42 9.68
N GLY A 293 5.17 0.28 10.71
CA GLY A 293 4.92 1.72 10.87
C GLY A 293 5.54 2.56 9.75
N GLN A 294 6.80 2.29 9.41
CA GLN A 294 7.50 2.94 8.30
C GLN A 294 6.78 2.66 6.98
N LEU A 295 6.36 1.42 6.74
CA LEU A 295 5.59 1.05 5.55
C LEU A 295 4.31 1.89 5.45
N GLN A 296 3.52 2.02 6.52
CA GLN A 296 2.30 2.85 6.54
C GLN A 296 2.57 4.30 6.11
N TRP A 297 3.61 4.93 6.66
CA TRP A 297 3.95 6.32 6.37
C TRP A 297 4.53 6.49 4.96
N ILE A 298 5.42 5.61 4.52
CA ILE A 298 5.98 5.63 3.16
C ILE A 298 4.85 5.49 2.14
N MET A 299 3.92 4.57 2.38
CA MET A 299 2.76 4.35 1.55
C MET A 299 1.83 5.57 1.50
N MET A 300 1.66 6.29 2.62
CA MET A 300 0.98 7.58 2.64
C MET A 300 1.69 8.62 1.77
N PHE A 301 3.02 8.75 1.84
CA PHE A 301 3.73 9.73 1.01
C PHE A 301 3.73 9.35 -0.49
N ALA A 302 3.91 8.07 -0.81
CA ALA A 302 3.83 7.57 -2.18
C ALA A 302 2.42 7.76 -2.77
N GLY A 303 1.38 7.43 -1.99
CA GLY A 303 -0.01 7.66 -2.37
C GLY A 303 -0.32 9.14 -2.55
N LEU A 304 0.21 10.03 -1.69
CA LEU A 304 0.06 11.47 -1.85
C LEU A 304 0.66 11.96 -3.18
N ALA A 305 1.87 11.51 -3.54
CA ALA A 305 2.50 11.88 -4.81
C ALA A 305 1.62 11.47 -6.02
N SER A 306 1.06 10.26 -5.98
CA SER A 306 0.14 9.74 -7.01
C SER A 306 -1.19 10.52 -7.07
N VAL A 307 -1.77 10.88 -5.92
CA VAL A 307 -2.97 11.75 -5.87
C VAL A 307 -2.67 13.12 -6.48
N MET A 308 -1.50 13.71 -6.16
CA MET A 308 -1.10 14.99 -6.73
C MET A 308 -0.92 14.94 -8.25
N ALA A 309 -0.30 13.87 -8.77
CA ALA A 309 -0.17 13.63 -10.21
C ALA A 309 -1.55 13.51 -10.88
N THR A 310 -2.45 12.70 -10.32
CA THR A 310 -3.79 12.45 -10.86
C THR A 310 -4.70 13.69 -10.82
N VAL A 311 -4.64 14.46 -9.73
CA VAL A 311 -5.34 15.75 -9.61
C VAL A 311 -4.83 16.73 -10.66
N SER A 312 -3.51 16.79 -10.87
CA SER A 312 -2.91 17.70 -11.86
C SER A 312 -3.27 17.29 -13.29
N PHE A 313 -3.30 15.99 -13.58
CA PHE A 313 -3.80 15.47 -14.85
C PHE A 313 -5.27 15.84 -15.08
N THR A 314 -6.11 15.71 -14.04
CA THR A 314 -7.53 16.08 -14.11
C THR A 314 -7.72 17.59 -14.33
N LEU A 315 -6.91 18.43 -13.67
CA LEU A 315 -6.89 19.88 -13.87
C LEU A 315 -6.46 20.26 -15.28
N LEU A 316 -5.48 19.55 -15.85
CA LEU A 316 -5.07 19.72 -17.25
C LEU A 316 -6.25 19.47 -18.20
N ILE A 317 -6.98 18.37 -18.03
CA ILE A 317 -8.14 18.08 -18.88
C ILE A 317 -9.25 19.13 -18.64
N SER A 318 -9.47 19.51 -17.38
CA SER A 318 -10.46 20.54 -17.01
C SER A 318 -10.16 21.88 -17.70
N SER A 319 -8.90 22.28 -17.79
CA SER A 319 -8.47 23.54 -18.43
C SER A 319 -8.70 23.60 -19.94
N LYS A 320 -8.95 22.44 -20.58
CA LYS A 320 -9.15 22.34 -22.04
C LYS A 320 -10.60 22.15 -22.46
N ASN A 321 -11.49 21.84 -21.53
CA ASN A 321 -12.84 21.35 -21.84
C ASN A 321 -13.92 22.19 -21.17
N ARG A 322 -14.92 22.63 -21.96
CA ARG A 322 -16.09 23.36 -21.45
C ARG A 322 -17.07 22.48 -20.68
N ASN A 323 -17.16 21.19 -21.00
CA ASN A 323 -18.09 20.28 -20.34
C ASN A 323 -17.41 19.63 -19.12
N VAL A 324 -17.98 19.82 -17.91
CA VAL A 324 -17.49 19.24 -16.65
C VAL A 324 -17.48 17.70 -16.67
N LEU A 325 -18.35 17.07 -17.45
CA LEU A 325 -18.43 15.61 -17.52
C LEU A 325 -17.19 14.98 -18.17
N ILE A 326 -16.52 15.67 -19.10
CA ILE A 326 -15.33 15.15 -19.79
C ILE A 326 -14.13 14.97 -18.84
N PRO A 327 -13.65 16.00 -18.11
CA PRO A 327 -12.56 15.84 -17.16
C PRO A 327 -12.92 14.89 -16.02
N LEU A 328 -14.20 14.85 -15.61
CA LEU A 328 -14.65 13.88 -14.61
C LEU A 328 -14.54 12.44 -15.12
N ALA A 329 -15.07 12.15 -16.31
CA ALA A 329 -15.04 10.81 -16.88
C ALA A 329 -13.60 10.34 -17.13
N ILE A 330 -12.76 11.17 -17.76
CA ILE A 330 -11.37 10.80 -18.04
C ILE A 330 -10.56 10.66 -16.74
N GLY A 331 -10.77 11.54 -15.77
CA GLY A 331 -10.13 11.44 -14.45
C GLY A 331 -10.48 10.13 -13.74
N LEU A 332 -11.76 9.77 -13.68
CA LEU A 332 -12.21 8.51 -13.06
C LEU A 332 -11.73 7.28 -13.82
N ILE A 333 -11.75 7.30 -15.16
CA ILE A 333 -11.16 6.23 -15.98
C ILE A 333 -9.69 6.08 -15.64
N THR A 334 -8.95 7.18 -15.50
CA THR A 334 -7.52 7.15 -15.15
C THR A 334 -7.31 6.52 -13.77
N CYS A 335 -8.17 6.79 -12.78
CA CYS A 335 -8.09 6.13 -11.48
C CYS A 335 -8.33 4.62 -11.56
N ILE A 336 -9.27 4.17 -12.42
CA ILE A 336 -9.69 2.76 -12.51
C ILE A 336 -8.80 1.96 -13.46
N LEU A 337 -8.23 2.61 -14.47
CA LEU A 337 -7.49 1.98 -15.56
C LEU A 337 -6.39 1.02 -15.08
N PRO A 338 -5.52 1.37 -14.11
CA PRO A 338 -4.50 0.46 -13.61
C PRO A 338 -5.07 -0.89 -13.17
N MET A 339 -6.21 -0.90 -12.48
CA MET A 339 -6.82 -2.14 -12.00
C MET A 339 -7.25 -3.07 -13.14
N ILE A 340 -7.64 -2.51 -14.28
CA ILE A 340 -8.10 -3.28 -15.44
C ILE A 340 -6.92 -3.83 -16.24
N ILE A 341 -5.88 -3.01 -16.43
CA ILE A 341 -4.77 -3.34 -17.33
C ILE A 341 -3.62 -4.08 -16.66
N TYR A 342 -3.49 -4.00 -15.32
CA TYR A 342 -2.37 -4.53 -14.57
C TYR A 342 -2.06 -6.00 -14.90
N PHE A 343 -3.00 -6.92 -14.65
CA PHE A 343 -2.78 -8.35 -14.88
C PHE A 343 -2.67 -8.73 -16.37
N PRO A 344 -3.58 -8.27 -17.26
CA PRO A 344 -3.50 -8.65 -18.68
C PRO A 344 -2.21 -8.15 -19.34
N LEU A 345 -1.78 -6.93 -19.04
CA LEU A 345 -0.61 -6.33 -19.69
C LEU A 345 0.68 -7.03 -19.26
N ARG A 346 0.84 -7.30 -17.96
CA ARG A 346 1.98 -8.07 -17.43
C ARG A 346 2.06 -9.47 -18.02
N LYS A 347 0.92 -10.13 -18.23
CA LYS A 347 0.88 -11.47 -18.85
C LYS A 347 1.30 -11.46 -20.32
N ILE A 348 0.99 -10.39 -21.07
CA ILE A 348 1.36 -10.26 -22.48
C ILE A 348 2.84 -9.90 -22.62
N ASN A 349 3.29 -8.91 -21.85
CA ASN A 349 4.67 -8.46 -21.82
C ASN A 349 4.96 -7.81 -20.46
N GLU A 350 5.76 -8.50 -19.65
CA GLU A 350 6.08 -8.08 -18.29
C GLU A 350 6.70 -6.68 -18.25
N ASP A 351 7.69 -6.39 -19.10
CA ASP A 351 8.34 -5.07 -19.13
C ASP A 351 7.37 -3.95 -19.46
N LEU A 352 6.57 -4.12 -20.52
CA LEU A 352 5.55 -3.15 -20.89
C LEU A 352 4.54 -2.96 -19.77
N GLY A 353 4.17 -4.04 -19.09
CA GLY A 353 3.39 -4.07 -17.85
C GLY A 353 3.95 -3.12 -16.79
N LEU A 354 5.21 -3.35 -16.41
CA LEU A 354 5.91 -2.60 -15.37
C LEU A 354 6.06 -1.12 -15.75
N TRP A 355 6.40 -0.82 -17.00
CA TRP A 355 6.57 0.55 -17.49
C TRP A 355 5.25 1.34 -17.48
N VAL A 356 4.18 0.76 -18.01
CA VAL A 356 2.87 1.41 -18.01
C VAL A 356 2.42 1.67 -16.59
N GLN A 357 2.59 0.69 -15.70
CA GLN A 357 2.21 0.82 -14.31
C GLN A 357 3.00 1.90 -13.57
N ALA A 358 4.31 2.00 -13.83
CA ALA A 358 5.15 3.02 -13.22
C ALA A 358 4.81 4.44 -13.68
N ILE A 359 4.33 4.58 -14.93
CA ILE A 359 3.98 5.87 -15.53
C ILE A 359 2.55 6.31 -15.19
N VAL A 360 1.59 5.41 -15.02
CA VAL A 360 0.20 5.85 -14.81
C VAL A 360 0.05 6.59 -13.47
N ALA A 361 -0.26 7.89 -13.55
CA ALA A 361 -0.38 8.84 -12.43
C ALA A 361 -1.15 8.34 -11.19
N SER A 362 -2.18 7.52 -11.39
CA SER A 362 -3.06 7.02 -10.33
C SER A 362 -2.55 5.76 -9.63
N ASN A 363 -1.50 5.13 -10.17
CA ASN A 363 -1.14 3.78 -9.78
C ASN A 363 -0.59 3.69 -8.35
N GLY A 364 0.14 4.71 -7.85
CA GLY A 364 0.64 4.72 -6.47
C GLY A 364 -0.45 4.64 -5.40
N ALA A 365 -1.60 5.27 -5.63
CA ALA A 365 -2.79 5.23 -4.77
C ALA A 365 -3.92 4.34 -5.33
N GLY A 366 -3.61 3.49 -6.32
CA GLY A 366 -4.53 2.52 -6.90
C GLY A 366 -4.89 1.41 -5.90
N LEU A 367 -5.88 0.58 -6.25
CA LEU A 367 -6.22 -0.58 -5.42
C LEU A 367 -5.32 -1.76 -5.79
N LEU A 368 -5.35 -2.20 -7.05
CA LEU A 368 -4.41 -3.20 -7.58
C LEU A 368 -3.16 -2.52 -8.13
N GLY A 369 -2.00 -3.15 -7.95
CA GLY A 369 -0.72 -2.60 -8.41
C GLY A 369 -0.28 -1.33 -7.68
N SER A 370 -0.86 -1.08 -6.49
CA SER A 370 -0.54 0.06 -5.64
C SER A 370 0.91 0.02 -5.17
N PHE A 371 1.43 1.14 -4.66
CA PHE A 371 2.78 1.17 -4.09
C PHE A 371 3.00 0.04 -3.07
N TYR A 372 1.98 -0.25 -2.26
CA TYR A 372 2.01 -1.31 -1.27
C TYR A 372 2.27 -2.69 -1.88
N TYR A 373 1.46 -3.09 -2.87
CA TYR A 373 1.61 -4.40 -3.50
C TYR A 373 2.94 -4.51 -4.25
N GLU A 374 3.35 -3.45 -4.95
CA GLU A 374 4.65 -3.44 -5.64
C GLU A 374 5.84 -3.45 -4.67
N ALA A 375 5.68 -2.94 -3.45
CA ALA A 375 6.73 -2.98 -2.43
C ALA A 375 6.91 -4.36 -1.81
N LEU A 376 5.89 -5.22 -1.91
CA LEU A 376 5.95 -6.62 -1.49
C LEU A 376 6.59 -7.50 -2.56
N ASP A 377 6.50 -7.08 -3.83
CA ASP A 377 7.04 -7.80 -4.97
C ASP A 377 8.51 -7.45 -5.28
N LEU A 378 9.13 -8.30 -6.11
CA LEU A 378 10.53 -8.25 -6.48
C LEU A 378 10.76 -7.68 -7.90
N TYR A 379 9.92 -6.73 -8.33
CA TYR A 379 9.96 -6.18 -9.69
C TYR A 379 10.88 -4.96 -9.86
N PHE A 380 11.57 -4.91 -11.01
CA PHE A 380 12.50 -3.84 -11.37
C PHE A 380 12.24 -3.33 -12.79
N LEU A 381 12.23 -2.00 -12.95
CA LEU A 381 12.29 -1.35 -14.26
C LEU A 381 13.72 -1.36 -14.79
N ARG A 382 13.83 -1.64 -16.09
CA ARG A 382 15.10 -1.77 -16.78
C ARG A 382 15.35 -0.57 -17.68
N ILE A 383 16.43 0.17 -17.41
CA ILE A 383 16.87 1.31 -18.24
C ILE A 383 18.31 1.06 -18.67
N GLY A 384 18.47 0.37 -19.80
CA GLY A 384 19.79 0.02 -20.34
C GLY A 384 20.60 -0.83 -19.36
N ARG A 385 21.59 -0.22 -18.69
CA ARG A 385 22.45 -0.87 -17.69
C ARG A 385 21.99 -0.69 -16.25
N PHE A 386 20.86 -0.02 -16.02
CA PHE A 386 20.33 0.25 -14.68
C PHE A 386 19.07 -0.56 -14.41
N ALA A 387 18.93 -1.05 -13.19
CA ALA A 387 17.72 -1.64 -12.65
C ALA A 387 17.19 -0.72 -11.53
N ILE A 388 15.95 -0.24 -11.66
CA ILE A 388 15.30 0.62 -10.68
C ILE A 388 14.13 -0.14 -10.09
N TRP A 389 14.09 -0.26 -8.77
CA TRP A 389 12.97 -0.91 -8.08
C TRP A 389 11.64 -0.19 -8.40
N VAL A 390 10.62 -0.94 -8.81
CA VAL A 390 9.37 -0.39 -9.35
C VAL A 390 8.68 0.62 -8.41
N PRO A 391 8.55 0.36 -7.09
CA PRO A 391 7.98 1.33 -6.14
C PRO A 391 8.69 2.67 -6.14
N LEU A 392 10.03 2.68 -6.23
CA LEU A 392 10.80 3.92 -6.29
C LEU A 392 10.52 4.67 -7.60
N ALA A 393 10.48 3.95 -8.73
CA ALA A 393 10.18 4.54 -10.02
C ALA A 393 8.77 5.16 -10.06
N MET A 394 7.77 4.49 -9.49
CA MET A 394 6.40 5.00 -9.38
C MET A 394 6.33 6.37 -8.70
N VAL A 395 7.06 6.54 -7.59
CA VAL A 395 7.12 7.83 -6.88
C VAL A 395 7.80 8.89 -7.73
N VAL A 396 8.92 8.55 -8.35
CA VAL A 396 9.68 9.49 -9.22
C VAL A 396 8.84 9.95 -10.41
N PHE A 397 8.16 9.03 -11.11
CA PHE A 397 7.27 9.38 -12.21
C PHE A 397 6.09 10.21 -11.73
N SER A 398 5.44 9.85 -10.62
CA SER A 398 4.33 10.65 -10.06
C SER A 398 4.74 12.10 -9.78
N VAL A 399 5.93 12.33 -9.22
CA VAL A 399 6.44 13.69 -8.96
C VAL A 399 6.77 14.43 -10.26
N ALA A 400 7.35 13.75 -11.25
CA ALA A 400 7.64 14.35 -12.55
C ALA A 400 6.35 14.75 -13.31
N GLU A 401 5.36 13.86 -13.31
CA GLU A 401 4.04 14.06 -13.90
C GLU A 401 3.28 15.20 -13.22
N PHE A 402 3.33 15.27 -11.89
CA PHE A 402 2.75 16.38 -11.12
C PHE A 402 3.27 17.73 -11.62
N GLY A 403 4.59 17.90 -11.71
CA GLY A 403 5.21 19.14 -12.20
C GLY A 403 4.84 19.43 -13.66
N PHE A 404 4.88 18.41 -14.52
CA PHE A 404 4.55 18.55 -15.94
C PHE A 404 3.09 18.95 -16.16
N PHE A 405 2.13 18.26 -15.55
CA PHE A 405 0.70 18.53 -15.75
C PHE A 405 0.28 19.91 -15.24
N ILE A 406 0.86 20.40 -14.14
CA ILE A 406 0.64 21.77 -13.66
C ILE A 406 1.11 22.80 -14.69
N ALA A 407 2.33 22.63 -15.21
CA ALA A 407 2.89 23.56 -16.18
C ALA A 407 2.02 23.62 -17.44
N VAL A 408 1.59 22.46 -17.95
CA VAL A 408 0.74 22.40 -19.14
C VAL A 408 -0.68 22.91 -18.86
N SER A 409 -1.24 22.66 -17.67
CA SER A 409 -2.57 23.18 -17.29
C SER A 409 -2.60 24.70 -17.26
N ASN A 410 -1.57 25.34 -16.69
CA ASN A 410 -1.42 26.79 -16.69
C ASN A 410 -1.36 27.37 -18.11
N VAL A 411 -0.54 26.79 -18.99
CA VAL A 411 -0.41 27.23 -20.38
C VAL A 411 -1.70 27.01 -21.16
N SER A 412 -2.39 25.89 -20.91
CA SER A 412 -3.66 25.56 -21.58
C SER A 412 -4.76 26.54 -21.18
N TYR A 413 -4.86 26.89 -19.90
CA TYR A 413 -5.82 27.88 -19.42
C TYR A 413 -5.57 29.26 -20.05
N ASP A 414 -4.32 29.73 -20.08
CA ASP A 414 -3.98 31.05 -20.63
C ASP A 414 -4.28 31.15 -22.13
N LYS A 415 -4.02 30.07 -22.88
CA LYS A 415 -4.27 29.98 -24.32
C LYS A 415 -5.72 29.66 -24.71
N TYR A 416 -6.58 29.31 -23.75
CA TYR A 416 -7.99 29.05 -24.03
C TYR A 416 -8.61 30.29 -24.69
N LYS A 417 -9.08 30.15 -25.93
CA LYS A 417 -9.82 31.18 -26.66
C LYS A 417 -11.13 30.55 -27.09
N GLU A 418 -12.24 31.24 -26.81
CA GLU A 418 -13.52 30.91 -27.44
C GLU A 418 -13.34 31.02 -28.96
N TYR A 419 -13.69 29.95 -29.67
CA TYR A 419 -13.98 30.00 -31.10
C TYR A 419 -15.49 30.03 -31.28
#